data_AF-A0A0G3CDL3-F1
#
_entry.id   AF-A0A0G3CDL3-F1
#
_cell.length_a   1.000
_cell.length_b   1.000
_cell.length_c   1.000
_cell.angle_alpha   90.00
_cell.angle_beta   90.00
_cell.angle_gamma   90.00
#
_symmetry.space_group_name_H-M   'P 1'
#
loop_
_entity.id
_entity.type
_entity.pdbx_description
1 polymer ?
#
loop_
_entity_poly.entity_id
_entity_poly.type
_entity_poly.pdbx_seq_one_letter_code
_entity_poly.pdbx_strand_id
1 'polypeptide(L)'
;MVDVLLKFTKILKNGTTFYRFESFENVDSRWELPCEYLSGPHFAAWNGVLLYSGGNSIHTLCPGNLISLSEYQELMKIIEIGKERLKKIKSKMST
;
A
#
# COMPACT_ATOMS: atom_id res chain seq x y z
N MET A 1 6.63 7.54 15.80
CA MET A 1 6.26 6.11 15.93
C MET A 1 5.78 5.72 14.55
N VAL A 2 6.39 4.72 13.90
CA VAL A 2 6.05 4.43 12.50
C VAL A 2 4.61 3.96 12.46
N ASP A 3 3.73 4.76 11.85
CA ASP A 3 2.36 4.39 11.54
C ASP A 3 2.41 3.17 10.61
N VAL A 4 2.41 1.97 11.20
CA VAL A 4 2.31 0.72 10.45
C VAL A 4 0.93 0.77 9.81
N LEU A 5 0.91 1.09 8.51
CA LEU A 5 -0.32 1.33 7.77
C LEU A 5 -0.92 0.01 7.26
N LEU A 6 -0.08 -1.00 7.05
CA LEU A 6 -0.46 -2.31 6.52
C LEU A 6 0.07 -3.42 7.41
N LYS A 7 -0.79 -4.37 7.74
CA LYS A 7 -0.47 -5.54 8.53
C LYS A 7 -0.23 -6.74 7.62
N PHE A 8 0.99 -7.28 7.70
CA PHE A 8 1.37 -8.51 7.02
C PHE A 8 1.93 -9.53 8.01
N THR A 9 1.57 -10.80 7.81
CA THR A 9 2.17 -11.93 8.52
C THR A 9 3.12 -12.68 7.60
N LYS A 10 4.39 -12.82 7.99
CA LYS A 10 5.35 -13.65 7.27
C LYS A 10 5.00 -15.14 7.45
N ILE A 11 4.91 -15.88 6.35
CA ILE A 11 4.60 -17.31 6.33
C ILE A 11 5.71 -18.04 5.57
N LEU A 12 6.25 -19.09 6.16
CA LEU A 12 7.22 -19.97 5.51
C LEU A 12 6.52 -21.26 5.09
N LYS A 13 6.52 -21.58 3.79
CA LYS A 13 5.99 -22.84 3.24
C LYS A 13 7.09 -23.51 2.43
N ASN A 14 7.48 -24.72 2.83
CA ASN A 14 8.48 -25.53 2.12
C ASN A 14 9.80 -24.79 1.82
N GLY A 15 10.26 -23.95 2.76
CA GLY A 15 11.47 -23.13 2.58
C GLY A 15 11.26 -21.84 1.78
N THR A 16 10.10 -21.63 1.18
CA THR A 16 9.74 -20.39 0.47
C THR A 16 9.00 -19.42 1.40
N THR A 17 9.40 -18.15 1.37
CA THR A 17 8.77 -17.08 2.16
C THR A 17 7.62 -16.44 1.38
N PHE A 18 6.50 -16.27 2.09
CA PHE A 18 5.32 -15.55 1.65
C PHE A 18 4.90 -14.54 2.71
N TYR A 19 4.04 -13.59 2.31
CA TYR A 19 3.41 -12.65 3.22
C TYR A 19 1.91 -12.71 3.04
N ARG A 20 1.19 -12.90 4.14
CA ARG A 20 -0.28 -12.82 4.15
C ARG A 20 -0.69 -11.41 4.54
N PHE A 21 -1.49 -10.77 3.71
CA PHE A 21 -2.10 -9.49 4.05
C PHE A 21 -3.23 -9.73 5.05
N GLU A 22 -3.25 -8.98 6.15
CA GLU A 22 -4.28 -9.14 7.19
C GLU A 22 -5.28 -7.98 7.14
N SER A 23 -4.81 -6.75 7.21
CA SER A 23 -5.64 -5.55 7.33
C SER A 23 -4.79 -4.28 7.27
N PHE A 24 -5.47 -3.14 7.34
CA PHE A 24 -4.86 -1.85 7.62
C PHE A 24 -4.79 -1.62 9.13
N GLU A 25 -3.71 -1.04 9.62
CA GLU A 25 -3.61 -0.56 10.99
C GLU A 25 -3.56 0.98 10.98
N ASN A 26 -4.27 1.61 11.91
CA ASN A 26 -4.25 3.07 12.11
C ASN A 26 -4.61 3.91 10.86
N VAL A 27 -5.48 3.41 9.97
CA VAL A 27 -5.96 4.17 8.80
C VAL A 27 -7.34 4.73 9.05
N ASP A 28 -7.45 6.06 9.09
CA ASP A 28 -8.74 6.73 9.04
C ASP A 28 -9.45 6.47 7.71
N SER A 29 -10.71 6.06 7.80
CA SER A 29 -11.57 5.66 6.68
C SER A 29 -11.82 6.74 5.60
N ARG A 30 -11.37 7.98 5.82
CA ARG A 30 -11.52 9.10 4.89
C ARG A 30 -10.16 9.66 4.52
N TRP A 31 -9.46 8.98 3.62
CA TRP A 31 -8.37 9.59 2.87
C TRP A 31 -8.93 10.14 1.56
N GLU A 32 -9.24 11.44 1.55
CA GLU A 32 -9.39 12.15 0.28
C GLU A 32 -8.00 12.22 -0.38
N LEU A 33 -7.82 11.44 -1.45
CA LEU A 33 -6.58 11.38 -2.21
C LEU A 33 -6.63 12.40 -3.36
N PRO A 34 -5.65 13.30 -3.49
CA PRO A 34 -5.56 14.22 -4.62
C PRO A 34 -5.55 13.48 -5.96
N CYS A 35 -6.21 14.00 -7.00
CA CYS A 35 -6.18 13.38 -8.33
C CYS A 35 -4.76 13.22 -8.89
N GLU A 36 -3.86 14.18 -8.63
CA GLU A 36 -2.42 14.10 -8.99
C GLU A 36 -1.71 12.90 -8.33
N TYR A 37 -2.20 12.44 -7.18
CA TYR A 37 -1.63 11.27 -6.52
C TYR A 37 -1.90 9.99 -7.33
N LEU A 38 -3.10 9.89 -7.90
CA LEU A 38 -3.56 8.71 -8.65
C LEU A 38 -2.88 8.54 -10.02
N SER A 39 -2.16 9.55 -10.52
CA SER A 39 -1.51 9.52 -11.85
C SER A 39 -0.13 8.83 -11.90
N GLY A 40 0.35 8.29 -10.79
CA GLY A 40 1.65 7.60 -10.73
C GLY A 40 1.65 6.53 -9.63
N PRO A 41 2.81 6.12 -9.08
CA PRO A 41 2.84 5.14 -8.01
C PRO A 41 2.03 5.58 -6.79
N HIS A 42 1.06 4.76 -6.38
CA HIS A 42 0.14 5.06 -5.30
C HIS A 42 -0.41 3.79 -4.63
N PHE A 43 -0.98 3.96 -3.45
CA PHE A 43 -1.77 2.94 -2.77
C PHE A 43 -2.95 3.59 -2.05
N ALA A 44 -4.02 2.81 -1.84
CA ALA A 44 -5.23 3.26 -1.16
C ALA A 44 -5.92 2.08 -0.45
N ALA A 45 -6.63 2.39 0.63
CA ALA A 45 -7.56 1.46 1.27
C ALA A 45 -8.96 1.68 0.69
N TRP A 46 -9.61 0.62 0.24
CA TRP A 46 -11.01 0.66 -0.18
C TRP A 46 -11.76 -0.53 0.39
N ASN A 47 -12.71 -0.28 1.30
CA ASN A 47 -13.53 -1.33 1.94
C ASN A 47 -12.69 -2.49 2.53
N GLY A 48 -11.58 -2.17 3.20
CA GLY A 48 -10.66 -3.17 3.77
C GLY A 48 -9.74 -3.87 2.76
N VAL A 49 -9.85 -3.54 1.47
CA VAL A 49 -8.98 -4.04 0.40
C VAL A 49 -7.86 -3.03 0.13
N LEU A 50 -6.65 -3.53 -0.10
CA LEU A 50 -5.53 -2.72 -0.54
C LEU A 50 -5.51 -2.61 -2.06
N LEU A 51 -5.66 -1.38 -2.53
CA LEU A 51 -5.44 -0.99 -3.91
C LEU A 51 -4.02 -0.42 -4.03
N TYR A 52 -3.25 -0.86 -5.01
CA TYR A 52 -1.94 -0.29 -5.28
C TYR A 52 -1.62 -0.30 -6.76
N SER A 53 -0.80 0.65 -7.20
CA SER A 53 -0.41 0.80 -8.59
C SER A 53 1.00 1.33 -8.71
N GLY A 54 1.77 0.78 -9.65
CA GLY A 54 3.04 1.36 -10.09
C GLY A 54 2.88 2.50 -11.13
N GLY A 55 1.65 2.84 -11.53
CA GLY A 55 1.35 3.87 -12.54
C GLY A 55 0.68 3.34 -13.82
N ASN A 56 0.73 2.02 -14.07
CA ASN A 56 0.20 1.43 -15.32
C ASN A 56 -1.06 0.57 -15.10
N SER A 57 -1.12 -0.16 -13.98
CA SER A 57 -2.20 -1.08 -13.64
C SER A 57 -2.54 -0.98 -12.16
N ILE A 58 -3.82 -1.17 -11.83
CA ILE A 58 -4.28 -1.24 -10.44
C ILE A 58 -4.30 -2.71 -10.03
N HIS A 59 -3.64 -3.00 -8.91
CA HIS A 59 -3.63 -4.28 -8.26
C HIS A 59 -4.46 -4.22 -6.97
N THR A 60 -5.08 -5.35 -6.63
CA THR A 60 -5.94 -5.48 -5.47
C THR A 60 -5.43 -6.58 -4.56
N LEU A 61 -5.35 -6.32 -3.27
CA LEU A 61 -4.95 -7.29 -2.26
C LEU A 61 -5.99 -7.32 -1.13
N CYS A 62 -6.73 -8.43 -1.07
CA CYS A 62 -7.76 -8.66 -0.07
C CYS A 62 -7.15 -9.28 1.20
N PRO A 63 -7.73 -9.03 2.39
CA PRO A 63 -7.37 -9.74 3.61
C PRO A 63 -7.35 -11.27 3.41
N GLY A 64 -6.31 -11.92 3.92
CA GLY A 64 -6.04 -13.34 3.74
C GLY A 64 -5.24 -13.69 2.49
N ASN A 65 -5.11 -12.80 1.51
CA ASN A 65 -4.31 -13.05 0.32
C ASN A 65 -2.84 -13.26 0.68
N LEU A 66 -2.22 -14.21 -0.01
CA LEU A 66 -0.85 -14.61 0.18
C LEU A 66 -0.04 -14.15 -1.04
N ILE A 67 1.00 -13.35 -0.81
CA ILE A 67 1.91 -12.87 -1.86
C ILE A 67 3.32 -13.39 -1.64
N SER A 68 4.06 -13.55 -2.72
CA SER A 68 5.48 -13.92 -2.69
C SER A 68 6.34 -12.83 -2.05
N LEU A 69 7.58 -13.18 -1.68
CA LEU A 69 8.55 -12.21 -1.19
C LEU A 69 8.82 -11.08 -2.21
N SER A 70 8.90 -11.40 -3.51
CA SER A 70 9.13 -10.41 -4.57
C SER A 70 7.96 -9.43 -4.70
N GLU A 71 6.71 -9.94 -4.71
CA GLU A 71 5.51 -9.10 -4.75
C GLU A 71 5.41 -8.21 -3.51
N TYR A 72 5.74 -8.75 -2.34
CA TYR A 72 5.79 -7.97 -1.09
C TYR A 72 6.82 -6.85 -1.18
N GLN A 73 8.03 -7.12 -1.66
CA GLN A 73 9.09 -6.11 -1.82
C GLN A 73 8.69 -5.02 -2.81
N GLU A 74 8.08 -5.39 -3.93
CA GLU A 74 7.56 -4.44 -4.92
C GLU A 74 6.46 -3.56 -4.33
N LEU A 75 5.51 -4.17 -3.62
CA LEU A 75 4.43 -3.46 -2.94
C LEU A 75 4.98 -2.45 -1.92
N MET A 76 5.93 -2.86 -1.06
CA MET A 76 6.56 -1.97 -0.09
C MET A 76 7.26 -0.78 -0.76
N LYS A 77 7.89 -1.00 -1.92
CA LYS A 77 8.50 0.07 -2.72
C LYS A 77 7.45 1.05 -3.24
N ILE A 78 6.33 0.55 -3.79
CA ILE A 78 5.22 1.40 -4.24
C ILE A 78 4.66 2.24 -3.10
N ILE A 79 4.53 1.66 -1.91
CA ILE A 79 4.01 2.35 -0.73
C ILE A 79 4.93 3.51 -0.32
N GLU A 80 6.23 3.27 -0.22
CA GLU A 80 7.19 4.33 0.18
C GLU A 80 7.21 5.47 -0.84
N ILE A 81 7.28 5.15 -2.14
CA ILE A 81 7.21 6.18 -3.20
C ILE A 81 5.86 6.92 -3.14
N GLY A 82 4.77 6.20 -2.91
CA GLY A 82 3.44 6.75 -2.74
C GLY A 82 3.37 7.73 -1.58
N LYS A 83 3.90 7.38 -0.39
CA LYS A 83 3.93 8.27 0.77
C LYS A 83 4.69 9.56 0.47
N GLU A 84 5.87 9.45 -0.16
CA GLU A 84 6.66 10.62 -0.53
C GLU A 84 5.94 11.53 -1.55
N ARG A 85 5.33 10.94 -2.58
CA ARG A 85 4.54 11.70 -3.57
C ARG A 85 3.36 12.40 -2.90
N LEU A 86 2.60 11.70 -2.07
CA LEU A 86 1.46 12.27 -1.36
C LEU A 86 1.88 13.43 -0.45
N LYS A 87 3.00 13.29 0.26
CA LYS A 87 3.58 14.36 1.09
C LYS A 87 3.93 15.60 0.25
N LYS A 88 4.58 15.43 -0.90
CA LYS A 88 4.93 16.53 -1.83
C LYS A 88 3.70 17.24 -2.37
N ILE A 89 2.67 16.49 -2.77
CA ILE A 89 1.42 17.06 -3.28
C ILE A 89 0.72 17.86 -2.18
N LYS A 90 0.56 17.28 -0.98
CA LYS A 90 -0.05 17.96 0.16
C LYS A 90 0.70 19.24 0.54
N SER A 91 2.04 19.23 0.54
CA SER A 91 2.83 20.43 0.82
C SER A 91 2.59 21.57 -0.18
N LYS A 92 2.31 21.26 -1.46
CA LYS A 92 1.97 22.28 -2.46
C LYS A 92 0.56 22.85 -2.24
N MET A 93 -0.37 22.04 -1.76
CA MET A 93 -1.76 22.45 -1.53
C MET A 93 -1.95 23.24 -0.23
N SER A 94 -1.03 23.14 0.73
CA SER A 94 -1.04 23.91 1.98
C SER A 94 -0.41 25.31 1.84
N THR A 95 -0.04 25.71 0.63
CA THR A 95 0.52 27.03 0.29
C THR A 95 -0.50 27.81 -0.53
#